data_AF-A0A024TNS4-F1
#
_entry.id   AF-A0A024TNS4-F1
#
_cell.length_a   1.000
_cell.length_b   1.000
_cell.length_c   1.000
_cell.angle_alpha   90.00
_cell.angle_beta   90.00
_cell.angle_gamma   90.00
#
_symmetry.space_group_name_H-M   'P 1'
#
loop_
_entity.id
_entity.type
_entity.pdbx_description
1 polymer ?
#
loop_
_entity_poly.entity_id
_entity_poly.type
_entity_poly.pdbx_seq_one_letter_code
_entity_poly.pdbx_strand_id
1 'polypeptide(L)' 'MSVFRWKGILDLVDKEWMCDSLADDDIGVPEELDANLDDDGSLLRLGREPPERWNDLGLDLFVPAQTPP' A
#
# COMPACT_ATOMS: atom_id res chain seq x y z
N MET A 1 17.86 36.69 -3.58
CA MET A 1 17.86 36.44 -5.05
C MET A 1 16.48 36.79 -5.58
N SER A 2 16.39 37.53 -6.69
CA SER A 2 15.12 37.89 -7.33
C SER A 2 15.04 37.20 -8.68
N VAL A 3 13.89 36.59 -9.00
CA VAL A 3 13.66 35.86 -10.24
C VAL A 3 12.92 36.77 -11.21
N PHE A 4 13.42 36.91 -12.44
CA PHE A 4 12.73 37.66 -13.47
C PHE A 4 11.51 36.87 -13.97
N ARG A 5 10.35 37.53 -14.03
CA ARG A 5 9.11 36.95 -14.57
C ARG A 5 8.78 37.64 -15.88
N TRP A 6 8.57 36.87 -16.95
CA TRP A 6 8.17 37.46 -18.22
C TRP A 6 6.70 37.90 -18.18
N LYS A 7 6.47 39.18 -18.45
CA LYS A 7 5.14 39.80 -18.35
C LYS A 7 4.11 39.18 -19.30
N GLY A 8 4.52 38.74 -20.49
CA GLY A 8 3.60 38.14 -21.47
C GLY A 8 2.91 36.88 -20.96
N ILE A 9 3.58 36.05 -20.14
CA ILE A 9 2.95 34.87 -19.52
C ILE A 9 1.98 35.30 -18.42
N LEU A 10 2.34 36.30 -17.60
CA LEU A 10 1.50 36.75 -16.49
C LEU A 10 0.23 37.45 -16.95
N ASP A 11 0.21 38.02 -18.15
CA ASP A 11 -0.99 38.64 -18.73
C ASP A 11 -1.98 37.60 -19.30
N LEU A 12 -1.55 36.34 -19.48
CA LEU A 12 -2.39 35.24 -19.99
C LEU A 12 -3.07 34.42 -18.88
N VAL A 13 -2.48 34.38 -17.69
CA VAL A 13 -2.99 33.59 -16.56
C VAL A 13 -3.99 34.44 -15.76
N ASP A 14 -5.20 33.94 -15.59
CA ASP A 14 -6.23 34.61 -14.81
C ASP A 14 -6.09 34.34 -13.30
N LYS A 15 -6.96 34.97 -12.50
CA LYS A 15 -6.91 34.83 -11.04
C LYS A 15 -7.30 33.44 -10.56
N GLU A 16 -8.14 32.74 -11.30
CA GLU A 16 -8.60 31.39 -10.94
C GLU A 16 -7.46 30.41 -11.13
N TRP A 17 -6.79 30.45 -12.28
CA TRP A 17 -5.64 29.61 -12.59
C TRP A 17 -4.42 29.92 -11.70
N MET A 18 -4.21 31.18 -11.29
CA MET A 18 -3.17 31.52 -10.32
C MET A 18 -3.36 30.87 -8.93
N CYS A 19 -4.60 30.51 -8.59
CA CYS A 19 -4.96 29.90 -7.31
C CYS A 19 -5.37 28.43 -7.46
N ASP A 20 -5.31 27.88 -8.67
CA ASP A 20 -5.72 26.52 -8.96
C ASP A 20 -4.70 25.51 -8.42
N SER A 21 -5.21 24.39 -7.92
CA SER A 21 -4.43 23.29 -7.39
C SER A 21 -5.05 21.98 -7.85
N LEU A 22 -4.21 21.03 -8.26
CA LEU A 22 -4.67 19.68 -8.57
C LEU A 22 -5.26 19.03 -7.32
N ALA A 23 -6.29 18.20 -7.53
CA ALA A 23 -6.84 17.38 -6.47
C ALA A 23 -5.82 16.31 -6.02
N ASP A 24 -5.89 15.91 -4.76
CA ASP A 24 -5.19 14.73 -4.28
C ASP A 24 -5.94 13.49 -4.78
N ASP A 25 -5.48 12.94 -5.91
CA ASP A 25 -6.07 11.73 -6.46
C ASP A 25 -5.74 10.51 -5.59
N ASP A 26 -6.77 9.71 -5.28
CA ASP A 26 -6.60 8.46 -4.54
C ASP A 26 -5.85 7.42 -5.38
N ILE A 27 -5.09 6.56 -4.70
CA ILE A 27 -4.50 5.39 -5.35
C ILE A 27 -5.55 4.28 -5.49
N GLY A 28 -5.63 3.66 -6.67
CA GLY A 28 -6.47 2.49 -6.88
C GLY A 28 -5.98 1.33 -6.00
N VAL A 29 -6.77 0.97 -4.99
CA VAL A 29 -6.50 -0.19 -4.14
C VAL A 29 -7.20 -1.42 -4.74
N PRO A 30 -6.49 -2.52 -5.02
CA PRO A 30 -7.11 -3.77 -5.44
C PRO A 30 -8.15 -4.26 -4.43
N GLU A 31 -9.29 -4.78 -4.91
CA GLU A 31 -10.41 -5.24 -4.07
C GLU A 31 -9.99 -6.31 -3.04
N GLU A 32 -8.93 -7.08 -3.33
CA GLU A 32 -8.42 -8.11 -2.40
C GLU A 32 -7.66 -7.53 -1.20
N LEU A 33 -7.30 -6.25 -1.27
CA LEU A 33 -6.63 -5.51 -0.19
C LEU A 33 -7.59 -4.58 0.56
N ASP A 34 -8.86 -4.53 0.16
CA ASP A 34 -9.91 -3.83 0.89
C ASP A 34 -10.29 -4.65 2.13
N ALA A 35 -9.41 -4.59 3.13
CA ALA A 35 -9.67 -5.21 4.42
C ALA A 35 -10.73 -4.37 5.12
N ASN A 36 -11.95 -4.90 5.20
CA ASN A 36 -12.97 -4.37 6.09
C ASN A 36 -12.38 -4.29 7.51
N LEU A 37 -12.09 -3.07 7.94
CA LEU A 37 -11.70 -2.76 9.30
C LEU A 37 -12.99 -2.77 10.12
N ASP A 38 -13.22 -3.84 10.87
CA ASP A 38 -14.16 -3.78 11.98
C ASP A 38 -13.62 -2.82 13.07
N ASP A 39 -14.54 -2.24 13.83
CA ASP A 39 -14.33 -1.18 14.85
C ASP A 39 -13.30 -1.58 15.95
N ASP A 40 -12.98 -2.86 16.04
CA ASP A 40 -12.02 -3.48 16.95
C ASP A 40 -10.60 -3.69 16.37
N GLY A 41 -10.33 -3.18 15.16
CA GLY A 41 -8.98 -3.15 14.55
C GLY A 41 -8.46 -4.53 14.13
N SER A 42 -9.34 -5.54 14.09
CA SER A 42 -9.01 -6.88 13.61
C SER A 42 -9.14 -6.92 12.09
N LEU A 43 -8.05 -7.23 11.40
CA LEU A 43 -8.08 -7.49 9.95
C LEU A 43 -8.91 -8.75 9.68
N LEU A 44 -10.19 -8.58 9.35
CA LEU A 44 -10.95 -9.63 8.70
C LEU A 44 -10.31 -9.89 7.34
N ARG A 45 -9.65 -11.04 7.20
CA ARG A 45 -9.16 -11.52 5.90
C ARG A 45 -10.36 -11.73 4.97
N LEU A 46 -10.67 -10.72 4.18
CA LEU A 46 -11.73 -10.78 3.20
C LEU A 46 -11.26 -11.65 2.02
N GLY A 47 -11.95 -12.76 1.81
CA GLY A 47 -12.16 -13.34 0.48
C GLY A 47 -11.02 -14.10 -0.22
N ARG A 48 -9.78 -14.14 0.28
CA ARG A 48 -8.71 -14.92 -0.37
C ARG A 48 -8.35 -16.17 0.42
N GLU A 49 -8.37 -17.32 -0.25
CA GLU A 49 -7.77 -18.56 0.26
C GLU A 49 -6.38 -18.21 0.84
N PRO A 50 -6.08 -18.60 2.09
CA PRO A 50 -4.79 -18.28 2.68
C PRO A 50 -3.70 -18.78 1.73
N PRO A 51 -2.74 -17.91 1.32
CA PRO A 51 -1.66 -18.36 0.46
C PRO A 51 -1.00 -19.58 1.11
N GLU A 52 -0.64 -20.59 0.31
CA GLU A 52 0.02 -21.81 0.79
C GLU A 52 1.16 -21.41 1.72
N ARG A 53 0.92 -21.54 3.03
CA ARG A 53 1.90 -21.20 4.05
C ARG A 53 2.87 -22.36 4.09
N TRP A 54 4.13 -22.08 3.80
CA TRP A 54 5.20 -23.02 4.10
C TRP A 54 5.27 -23.17 5.62
N ASN A 55 4.65 -24.24 6.14
CA ASN A 55 4.64 -24.58 7.57
C ASN A 55 5.63 -25.69 7.92
N ASP A 56 6.34 -26.24 6.94
CA ASP A 56 7.34 -27.28 7.16
C ASP A 56 8.70 -26.68 7.57
N LEU A 57 9.08 -26.93 8.82
CA LEU A 57 10.34 -26.50 9.42
C LEU A 57 11.43 -27.58 9.39
N GLY A 58 11.19 -28.74 8.75
CA GLY A 58 12.19 -29.82 8.65
C GLY A 58 12.66 -30.35 10.01
N LEU A 59 11.78 -30.32 11.02
CA LEU A 59 12.11 -30.70 12.40
C LEU A 59 12.31 -32.22 12.56
N ASP A 60 11.83 -32.98 11.59
CA ASP A 60 12.00 -34.43 11.45
C ASP A 60 13.48 -34.84 11.31
N LEU A 61 14.35 -33.95 10.81
CA LEU A 61 15.79 -34.16 10.68
C LEU A 61 16.53 -34.20 12.04
N PHE A 62 15.91 -33.71 13.11
CA PHE A 62 16.52 -33.61 14.44
C PHE A 62 16.14 -34.76 15.38
N VAL A 63 15.37 -35.75 14.93
CA VAL A 63 15.04 -36.92 15.75
C VAL A 63 16.28 -37.82 15.85
N PRO A 64 16.92 -37.96 17.03
CA PRO A 64 18.05 -38.89 17.18
C PRO A 64 17.55 -40.31 16.93
N ALA A 65 18.28 -41.05 16.10
CA ALA A 65 17.99 -42.46 15.81
C ALA A 65 17.84 -43.22 17.13
N GLN A 66 16.62 -43.67 17.43
CA GLN A 66 16.41 -44.59 18.53
C GLN A 66 17.21 -45.85 18.20
N THR A 67 18.35 -46.05 18.88
CA THR A 67 19.07 -47.32 18.84
C THR A 67 18.14 -48.39 19.40
N PRO A 68 17.74 -49.39 18.61
CA PRO A 68 16.96 -50.51 19.14
C PRO A 68 17.80 -51.28 20.18
N PRO A 69 17.13 -52.00 21.10
CA PRO A 69 17.76 -52.67 22.24
C PRO A 69 18.74 -53.78 21.85
#